data_AF-A0A099YC12-F1
#
_entry.id   AF-A0A099YC12-F1
#
_cell.length_a   1.000
_cell.length_b   1.000
_cell.length_c   1.000
_cell.angle_alpha   90.00
_cell.angle_beta   90.00
_cell.angle_gamma   90.00
#
_symmetry.space_group_name_H-M   'P 1'
#
loop_
_entity.id
_entity.type
_entity.pdbx_description
1 polymer ?
#
loop_
_entity_poly.entity_id
_entity_poly.type
_entity_poly.pdbx_seq_one_letter_code
_entity_poly.pdbx_strand_id
1 'polypeptide(L)'
;MEQQDQVKYVFNDGIEPIAFTKDELIKQANADGYETSRHPDSMAASIKAAEDLYDTKFKFTVKPLARLERIHEDDAVLMNVVDLHDQQLPGFEGQAKAIEIIGDYGMPGDTHLLMPYDQKTLSMLKSFDDYQEPEWQQGFDRQLAKAPEYAGSQDLELPKVTADEISKIVYEKEQPEDLETQKKIDYAKQILQKDYVQDQTNQQVTKFLDSSKVPLDKRAELASRIIKGRQNRQNQTKNQIAYQISKVKPLKKGRER
;
A
#
# COMPACT_ATOMS: atom_id res chain seq x y z
N MET A 1 -15.41 -2.33 -11.48
CA MET A 1 -14.92 -3.54 -10.78
C MET A 1 -13.93 -3.06 -9.74
N GLU A 2 -14.24 -3.29 -8.48
CA GLU A 2 -13.49 -2.78 -7.34
C GLU A 2 -12.18 -3.59 -7.20
N GLN A 3 -11.03 -2.91 -7.19
CA GLN A 3 -9.71 -3.51 -6.97
C GLN A 3 -9.56 -4.17 -5.58
N GLN A 4 -10.57 -4.08 -4.71
CA GLN A 4 -10.58 -4.72 -3.39
C GLN A 4 -10.66 -6.26 -3.46
N ASP A 5 -11.17 -6.84 -4.57
CA ASP A 5 -11.33 -8.29 -4.73
C ASP A 5 -10.03 -9.06 -5.07
N GLN A 6 -8.88 -8.39 -5.16
CA GLN A 6 -7.62 -9.04 -5.55
C GLN A 6 -6.59 -9.18 -4.43
N VAL A 7 -6.96 -8.89 -3.17
CA VAL A 7 -6.06 -9.17 -2.04
C VAL A 7 -5.85 -10.67 -1.94
N LYS A 8 -4.59 -11.10 -2.05
CA LYS A 8 -4.18 -12.50 -1.92
C LYS A 8 -3.68 -12.74 -0.50
N TYR A 9 -4.22 -13.77 0.15
CA TYR A 9 -3.76 -14.30 1.43
C TYR A 9 -2.70 -15.35 1.13
N VAL A 10 -1.46 -15.06 1.51
CA VAL A 10 -0.30 -15.89 1.18
C VAL A 10 -0.01 -16.83 2.34
N PHE A 11 0.11 -18.11 2.00
CA PHE A 11 0.48 -19.18 2.90
C PHE A 11 1.81 -19.76 2.46
N ASN A 12 2.65 -20.12 3.42
CA ASN A 12 3.93 -20.74 3.15
C ASN A 12 4.36 -21.61 4.33
N ASP A 13 4.90 -22.79 4.06
CA ASP A 13 5.88 -23.54 4.88
C ASP A 13 6.56 -24.62 3.99
N GLY A 14 6.74 -24.32 2.69
CA GLY A 14 7.34 -25.16 1.63
C GLY A 14 8.30 -24.35 0.75
N ILE A 15 8.61 -24.81 -0.47
CA ILE A 15 9.52 -24.09 -1.40
C ILE A 15 8.78 -23.02 -2.23
N GLU A 16 7.47 -23.14 -2.46
CA GLU A 16 6.70 -22.18 -3.28
C GLU A 16 5.52 -21.58 -2.50
N PRO A 17 5.37 -20.25 -2.43
CA PRO A 17 4.22 -19.61 -1.78
C PRO A 17 2.91 -19.91 -2.52
N ILE A 18 1.91 -20.37 -1.78
CA ILE A 18 0.54 -20.52 -2.29
C ILE A 18 -0.30 -19.34 -1.83
N ALA A 19 -1.26 -18.91 -2.64
CA ALA A 19 -2.15 -17.85 -2.23
C ALA A 19 -3.54 -17.98 -2.78
N PHE A 20 -4.47 -17.41 -2.03
CA PHE A 20 -5.89 -17.45 -2.31
C PHE A 20 -6.47 -16.06 -2.10
N THR A 21 -7.41 -15.67 -2.95
CA THR A 21 -8.30 -14.56 -2.67
C THR A 21 -9.22 -14.91 -1.50
N LYS A 22 -9.86 -13.90 -0.92
CA LYS A 22 -10.85 -14.08 0.14
C LYS A 22 -11.96 -15.06 -0.25
N ASP A 23 -12.50 -14.92 -1.46
CA ASP A 23 -13.61 -15.74 -1.93
C ASP A 23 -13.19 -17.18 -2.17
N GLU A 24 -11.97 -17.41 -2.65
CA GLU A 24 -11.39 -18.75 -2.79
C GLU A 24 -11.21 -19.42 -1.44
N LEU A 25 -10.71 -18.72 -0.43
CA LEU A 25 -10.59 -19.25 0.93
C LEU A 25 -11.95 -19.64 1.52
N ILE A 26 -12.95 -18.75 1.40
CA ILE A 26 -14.31 -19.00 1.92
C ILE A 26 -14.95 -20.19 1.17
N LYS A 27 -14.82 -20.24 -0.14
CA LYS A 27 -15.37 -21.31 -0.98
C LYS A 27 -14.74 -22.66 -0.62
N GLN A 28 -13.43 -22.71 -0.48
CA GLN A 28 -12.71 -23.94 -0.15
C GLN A 28 -13.06 -24.41 1.26
N ALA A 29 -13.01 -23.52 2.26
CA ALA A 29 -13.37 -23.85 3.63
C ALA A 29 -14.80 -24.44 3.73
N ASN A 30 -15.77 -23.84 3.04
CA ASN A 30 -17.14 -24.36 3.00
C ASN A 30 -17.25 -25.72 2.30
N ALA A 31 -16.46 -25.96 1.24
CA ALA A 31 -16.44 -27.25 0.53
C ALA A 31 -15.93 -28.39 1.44
N ASP A 32 -15.01 -28.08 2.35
CA ASP A 32 -14.41 -29.04 3.29
C ASP A 32 -15.18 -29.12 4.62
N GLY A 33 -16.39 -28.56 4.69
CA GLY A 33 -17.31 -28.69 5.82
C GLY A 33 -17.11 -27.65 6.93
N TYR A 34 -16.21 -26.68 6.76
CA TYR A 34 -16.09 -25.54 7.65
C TYR A 34 -17.13 -24.49 7.24
N GLU A 35 -18.30 -24.49 7.89
CA GLU A 35 -19.38 -23.53 7.63
C GLU A 35 -19.01 -22.10 8.11
N THR A 36 -18.12 -21.43 7.37
CA THR A 36 -17.58 -20.09 7.66
C THR A 36 -18.65 -19.01 7.79
N SER A 37 -19.81 -19.21 7.13
CA SER A 37 -20.99 -18.34 7.19
C SER A 37 -21.65 -18.25 8.58
N ARG A 38 -21.32 -19.16 9.51
CA ARG A 38 -21.87 -19.18 10.87
C ARG A 38 -20.96 -18.52 11.92
N HIS A 39 -19.77 -18.05 11.52
CA HIS A 39 -18.81 -17.43 12.43
C HIS A 39 -18.82 -15.90 12.37
N PRO A 40 -18.80 -15.20 13.53
CA PRO A 40 -18.70 -13.74 13.58
C PRO A 40 -17.38 -13.22 12.96
N ASP A 41 -16.33 -14.05 12.94
CA ASP A 41 -15.02 -13.77 12.33
C ASP A 41 -14.72 -14.75 11.17
N SER A 42 -15.64 -14.86 10.21
CA SER A 42 -15.62 -15.82 9.08
C SER A 42 -14.28 -15.92 8.34
N MET A 43 -13.52 -14.83 8.23
CA MET A 43 -12.21 -14.81 7.57
C MET A 43 -11.14 -15.58 8.36
N ALA A 44 -11.05 -15.39 9.67
CA ALA A 44 -10.07 -16.08 10.50
C ALA A 44 -10.30 -17.60 10.50
N ALA A 45 -11.58 -18.01 10.50
CA ALA A 45 -11.95 -19.41 10.34
C ALA A 45 -11.56 -19.97 8.96
N SER A 46 -11.73 -19.19 7.89
CA SER A 46 -11.35 -19.59 6.53
C SER A 46 -9.83 -19.76 6.38
N ILE A 47 -9.05 -18.84 6.96
CA ILE A 47 -7.59 -18.95 7.02
C ILE A 47 -7.18 -20.22 7.78
N LYS A 48 -7.79 -20.45 8.95
CA LYS A 48 -7.46 -21.62 9.77
C LYS A 48 -7.78 -22.94 9.07
N ALA A 49 -8.92 -23.00 8.38
CA ALA A 49 -9.29 -24.16 7.57
C ALA A 49 -8.27 -24.42 6.45
N ALA A 50 -7.82 -23.37 5.75
CA ALA A 50 -6.79 -23.50 4.72
C ALA A 50 -5.43 -23.94 5.29
N GLU A 51 -5.03 -23.43 6.46
CA GLU A 51 -3.80 -23.90 7.13
C GLU A 51 -3.85 -25.39 7.45
N ASP A 52 -5.00 -25.87 7.94
CA ASP A 52 -5.18 -27.27 8.33
C ASP A 52 -5.29 -28.20 7.10
N LEU A 53 -5.88 -27.73 6.00
CA LEU A 53 -6.05 -28.52 4.76
C LEU A 53 -4.74 -28.69 3.99
N TYR A 54 -3.97 -27.62 3.84
CA TYR A 54 -2.76 -27.60 3.01
C TYR A 54 -1.47 -27.84 3.82
N ASP A 55 -1.58 -28.11 5.12
CA ASP A 55 -0.45 -28.27 6.05
C ASP A 55 0.58 -27.14 5.92
N THR A 56 0.08 -25.90 5.89
CA THR A 56 0.87 -24.67 5.66
C THR A 56 0.42 -23.58 6.62
N LYS A 57 1.23 -22.52 6.78
CA LYS A 57 0.89 -21.39 7.65
C LYS A 57 0.64 -20.12 6.88
N PHE A 58 -0.37 -19.38 7.31
CA PHE A 58 -0.58 -18.03 6.82
C PHE A 58 0.64 -17.17 7.20
N LYS A 59 1.15 -16.39 6.23
CA LYS A 59 2.29 -15.50 6.45
C LYS A 59 1.89 -14.04 6.38
N PHE A 60 1.31 -13.61 5.27
CA PHE A 60 0.98 -12.21 5.01
C PHE A 60 -0.11 -12.09 3.95
N THR A 61 -0.66 -10.88 3.82
CA THR A 61 -1.52 -10.51 2.69
C THR A 61 -0.74 -9.66 1.71
N VAL A 62 -0.92 -9.90 0.42
CA VAL A 62 -0.39 -9.04 -0.65
C VAL A 62 -1.57 -8.41 -1.41
N LYS A 63 -1.58 -7.08 -1.49
CA LYS A 63 -2.49 -6.35 -2.37
C LYS A 63 -1.91 -6.34 -3.79
N PRO A 64 -2.70 -6.09 -4.84
CA PRO A 64 -2.15 -5.88 -6.17
C PRO A 64 -0.96 -4.91 -6.17
N LEU A 65 0.17 -5.34 -6.71
CA LEU A 65 1.36 -4.50 -6.79
C LEU A 65 1.16 -3.40 -7.83
N ALA A 66 1.26 -2.16 -7.40
CA ALA A 66 1.24 -1.00 -8.28
C ALA A 66 2.61 -0.85 -8.95
N ARG A 67 2.69 -1.26 -10.22
CA ARG A 67 3.93 -1.19 -11.00
C ARG A 67 4.12 0.21 -11.54
N LEU A 68 5.28 0.81 -11.27
CA LEU A 68 5.61 2.19 -11.62
C LEU A 68 6.37 2.29 -12.95
N GLU A 69 7.33 1.40 -13.15
CA GLU A 69 8.23 1.44 -14.29
C GLU A 69 8.60 0.01 -14.71
N ARG A 70 8.60 -0.25 -16.02
CA ARG A 70 9.22 -1.44 -16.60
C ARG A 70 10.72 -1.21 -16.72
N ILE A 71 11.51 -2.07 -16.08
CA ILE A 71 12.97 -1.94 -16.03
C ILE A 71 13.61 -2.82 -17.11
N HIS A 72 13.08 -4.03 -17.27
CA HIS A 72 13.56 -5.04 -18.21
C HIS A 72 12.40 -5.97 -18.59
N GLU A 73 12.40 -6.45 -19.82
CA GLU A 73 11.44 -7.44 -20.33
C GLU A 73 12.08 -8.20 -21.48
N ASP A 74 12.07 -9.52 -21.39
CA ASP A 74 12.41 -10.43 -22.47
C ASP A 74 11.44 -11.63 -22.49
N ASP A 75 11.77 -12.66 -23.26
CA ASP A 75 10.91 -13.85 -23.42
C ASP A 75 10.79 -14.68 -22.12
N ALA A 76 11.67 -14.48 -21.12
CA ALA A 76 11.73 -15.31 -19.92
C ALA A 76 11.48 -14.55 -18.62
N VAL A 77 11.74 -13.25 -18.56
CA VAL A 77 11.71 -12.44 -17.33
C VAL A 77 11.15 -11.05 -17.59
N LEU A 78 10.26 -10.62 -16.70
CA LEU A 78 9.78 -9.25 -16.59
C LEU A 78 10.24 -8.66 -15.26
N MET A 79 10.90 -7.50 -15.29
CA MET A 79 11.32 -6.77 -14.09
C MET A 79 10.67 -5.39 -14.03
N ASN A 80 10.13 -5.04 -12.86
CA ASN A 80 9.43 -3.78 -12.63
C ASN A 80 9.94 -3.07 -11.37
N VAL A 81 9.82 -1.74 -11.33
CA VAL A 81 9.78 -1.01 -10.05
C VAL A 81 8.34 -1.04 -9.57
N VAL A 82 8.11 -1.44 -8.33
CA VAL A 82 6.78 -1.43 -7.70
C VAL A 82 6.72 -0.46 -6.53
N ASP A 83 5.54 0.11 -6.33
CA ASP A 83 5.18 0.93 -5.18
C ASP A 83 4.73 0.05 -4.01
N LEU A 84 5.28 0.31 -2.83
CA LEU A 84 4.99 -0.42 -1.60
C LEU A 84 4.24 0.40 -0.53
N HIS A 85 3.83 1.65 -0.81
CA HIS A 85 3.21 2.52 0.20
C HIS A 85 1.97 1.91 0.88
N ASP A 86 1.17 1.16 0.13
CA ASP A 86 -0.04 0.49 0.65
C ASP A 86 0.20 -0.98 1.03
N GLN A 87 1.44 -1.45 0.99
CA GLN A 87 1.83 -2.83 1.26
C GLN A 87 2.36 -2.99 2.70
N GLN A 88 2.06 -4.13 3.31
CA GLN A 88 2.61 -4.52 4.62
C GLN A 88 3.32 -5.87 4.46
N LEU A 89 4.39 -5.85 3.68
CA LEU A 89 5.12 -7.05 3.29
C LEU A 89 6.31 -7.27 4.25
N PRO A 90 6.51 -8.51 4.75
CA PRO A 90 7.64 -8.82 5.62
C PRO A 90 8.98 -8.48 4.97
N GLY A 91 9.87 -7.81 5.70
CA GLY A 91 11.21 -7.42 5.20
C GLY A 91 11.22 -6.11 4.37
N PHE A 92 10.05 -5.54 4.10
CA PHE A 92 9.87 -4.31 3.34
C PHE A 92 9.22 -3.20 4.18
N GLU A 93 9.20 -3.33 5.51
CA GLU A 93 8.58 -2.37 6.40
C GLU A 93 9.20 -0.97 6.24
N GLY A 94 8.38 0.01 5.84
CA GLY A 94 8.81 1.38 5.64
C GLY A 94 9.58 1.64 4.34
N GLN A 95 9.70 0.66 3.45
CA GLN A 95 10.21 0.87 2.09
C GLN A 95 9.11 1.47 1.21
N ALA A 96 9.45 2.52 0.44
CA ALA A 96 8.53 3.13 -0.52
C ALA A 96 8.41 2.33 -1.82
N LYS A 97 9.46 1.59 -2.18
CA LYS A 97 9.58 0.86 -3.46
C LYS A 97 10.30 -0.45 -3.28
N ALA A 98 10.06 -1.36 -4.22
CA ALA A 98 10.85 -2.56 -4.44
C ALA A 98 11.07 -2.79 -5.94
N ILE A 99 11.97 -3.71 -6.24
CA ILE A 99 12.14 -4.27 -7.58
C ILE A 99 11.41 -5.61 -7.60
N GLU A 100 10.44 -5.74 -8.49
CA GLU A 100 9.71 -6.98 -8.75
C GLU A 100 10.38 -7.72 -9.91
N ILE A 101 10.59 -9.02 -9.75
CA ILE A 101 11.08 -9.93 -10.79
C ILE A 101 10.03 -11.03 -10.98
N ILE A 102 9.56 -11.21 -12.21
CA ILE A 102 8.62 -12.26 -12.61
C ILE A 102 9.30 -13.08 -13.69
N GLY A 103 9.62 -14.34 -13.40
CA GLY A 103 10.06 -15.32 -14.38
C GLY A 103 8.88 -16.04 -15.03
N ASP A 104 9.06 -16.49 -16.27
CA ASP A 104 8.05 -17.26 -17.00
C ASP A 104 7.93 -18.70 -16.46
N TYR A 105 6.71 -19.21 -16.52
CA TYR A 105 6.35 -20.52 -15.99
C TYR A 105 7.02 -21.63 -16.82
N GLY A 106 7.83 -22.46 -16.16
CA GLY A 106 8.52 -23.60 -16.80
C GLY A 106 9.92 -23.30 -17.36
N MET A 107 10.42 -22.07 -17.21
CA MET A 107 11.82 -21.74 -17.45
C MET A 107 12.65 -21.92 -16.16
N PRO A 108 13.96 -22.25 -16.23
CA PRO A 108 14.82 -22.10 -15.07
C PRO A 108 14.72 -20.62 -14.62
N GLY A 109 14.32 -20.38 -13.37
CA GLY A 109 13.92 -19.05 -12.90
C GLY A 109 12.42 -18.76 -12.82
N ASP A 110 11.54 -19.78 -12.88
CA ASP A 110 10.09 -19.69 -12.57
C ASP A 110 9.87 -19.18 -11.13
N THR A 111 9.95 -17.86 -10.97
CA THR A 111 9.97 -17.17 -9.68
C THR A 111 9.17 -15.88 -9.77
N HIS A 112 8.61 -15.48 -8.63
CA HIS A 112 8.05 -14.14 -8.47
C HIS A 112 8.61 -13.58 -7.17
N LEU A 113 9.45 -12.55 -7.28
CA LEU A 113 10.25 -12.05 -6.17
C LEU A 113 10.09 -10.54 -6.02
N LEU A 114 10.11 -10.07 -4.78
CA LEU A 114 10.44 -8.69 -4.46
C LEU A 114 11.84 -8.60 -3.88
N MET A 115 12.62 -7.68 -4.42
CA MET A 115 13.93 -7.30 -3.94
C MET A 115 13.92 -5.86 -3.40
N PRO A 116 14.69 -5.55 -2.35
CA PRO A 116 14.85 -4.18 -1.87
C PRO A 116 15.26 -3.22 -2.99
N TYR A 117 14.63 -2.05 -3.03
CA TYR A 117 14.99 -1.04 -4.01
C TYR A 117 16.34 -0.40 -3.66
N ASP A 118 17.30 -0.53 -4.56
CA ASP A 118 18.59 0.16 -4.50
C ASP A 118 19.00 0.64 -5.89
N GLN A 119 19.56 1.85 -5.98
CA GLN A 119 19.91 2.47 -7.27
C GLN A 119 21.04 1.74 -8.00
N LYS A 120 21.98 1.13 -7.26
CA LYS A 120 23.06 0.34 -7.86
C LYS A 120 22.49 -0.97 -8.42
N THR A 121 21.64 -1.67 -7.66
CA THR A 121 20.93 -2.87 -8.14
C THR A 121 20.08 -2.56 -9.36
N LEU A 122 19.29 -1.47 -9.34
CA LEU A 122 18.48 -1.03 -10.46
C LEU A 122 19.32 -0.77 -11.72
N SER A 123 20.44 -0.08 -11.59
CA SER A 123 21.33 0.23 -12.71
C SER A 123 21.93 -1.05 -13.31
N MET A 124 22.29 -2.03 -12.48
CA MET A 124 22.80 -3.33 -12.92
C MET A 124 21.74 -4.14 -13.67
N LEU A 125 20.50 -4.17 -13.18
CA LEU A 125 19.39 -4.88 -13.82
C LEU A 125 18.94 -4.22 -15.13
N LYS A 126 19.00 -2.88 -15.25
CA LYS A 126 18.74 -2.18 -16.52
C LYS A 126 19.75 -2.50 -17.61
N SER A 127 20.98 -2.83 -17.24
CA SER A 127 22.04 -3.23 -18.16
C SER A 127 22.07 -4.74 -18.43
N PHE A 128 21.05 -5.48 -17.99
CA PHE A 128 20.96 -6.92 -18.17
C PHE A 128 20.58 -7.24 -19.63
N ASP A 129 21.53 -7.74 -20.42
CA ASP A 129 21.42 -8.00 -21.86
C ASP A 129 21.81 -9.45 -22.25
N ASP A 130 22.11 -10.32 -21.27
CA ASP A 130 22.78 -11.61 -21.50
C ASP A 130 21.87 -12.83 -21.26
N TYR A 131 21.29 -13.36 -22.35
CA TYR A 131 20.66 -14.70 -22.37
C TYR A 131 21.30 -15.67 -23.36
N GLN A 132 22.39 -15.30 -24.06
CA GLN A 132 23.00 -16.20 -25.06
C GLN A 132 24.01 -17.20 -24.49
N GLU A 133 24.39 -17.12 -23.22
CA GLU A 133 25.45 -17.96 -22.65
C GLU A 133 24.90 -18.94 -21.60
N PRO A 134 25.37 -20.22 -21.56
CA PRO A 134 25.15 -21.17 -20.45
C PRO A 134 25.55 -20.64 -19.06
N GLU A 135 26.20 -19.49 -19.05
CA GLU A 135 26.56 -18.69 -17.89
C GLU A 135 25.36 -17.97 -17.26
N TRP A 136 24.15 -17.99 -17.85
CA TRP A 136 22.95 -17.29 -17.35
C TRP A 136 22.62 -17.61 -15.89
N GLN A 137 22.47 -18.89 -15.52
CA GLN A 137 22.17 -19.27 -14.14
C GLN A 137 23.30 -18.84 -13.21
N GLN A 138 24.55 -19.01 -13.64
CA GLN A 138 25.71 -18.56 -12.86
C GLN A 138 25.83 -17.04 -12.81
N GLY A 139 25.32 -16.31 -13.78
CA GLY A 139 25.30 -14.86 -13.89
C GLY A 139 24.23 -14.29 -12.99
N PHE A 140 23.01 -14.83 -13.04
CA PHE A 140 21.93 -14.56 -12.11
C PHE A 140 22.36 -14.86 -10.67
N ASP A 141 22.88 -16.06 -10.39
CA ASP A 141 23.40 -16.45 -9.08
C ASP A 141 24.59 -15.57 -8.64
N ARG A 142 25.49 -15.17 -9.56
CA ARG A 142 26.61 -14.25 -9.26
C ARG A 142 26.12 -12.82 -9.01
N GLN A 143 25.06 -12.37 -9.67
CA GLN A 143 24.51 -11.03 -9.46
C GLN A 143 23.69 -10.98 -8.17
N LEU A 144 22.94 -12.03 -7.84
CA LEU A 144 22.39 -12.28 -6.51
C LEU A 144 23.49 -12.25 -5.43
N ALA A 145 24.63 -12.90 -5.67
CA ALA A 145 25.78 -12.88 -4.75
C ALA A 145 26.57 -11.55 -4.73
N LYS A 146 26.42 -10.67 -5.74
CA LYS A 146 27.06 -9.35 -5.85
C LYS A 146 26.16 -8.19 -5.44
N ALA A 147 24.87 -8.44 -5.25
CA ALA A 147 23.97 -7.52 -4.56
C ALA A 147 24.59 -7.19 -3.18
N PRO A 148 24.58 -5.92 -2.73
CA PRO A 148 25.31 -5.53 -1.54
C PRO A 148 24.90 -6.35 -0.31
N GLU A 149 25.86 -6.82 0.50
CA GLU A 149 25.64 -7.45 1.83
C GLU A 149 24.76 -6.60 2.78
N TYR A 150 24.52 -5.33 2.44
CA TYR A 150 23.74 -4.35 3.21
C TYR A 150 22.32 -4.12 2.67
N ALA A 151 21.88 -4.83 1.62
CA ALA A 151 20.45 -4.96 1.35
C ALA A 151 19.87 -5.81 2.50
N GLY A 152 19.40 -5.14 3.55
CA GLY A 152 18.98 -5.79 4.79
C GLY A 152 17.93 -6.88 4.51
N SER A 153 18.40 -8.12 4.54
CA SER A 153 17.65 -9.38 4.70
C SER A 153 16.21 -9.41 4.18
N GLN A 154 16.09 -9.91 2.95
CA GLN A 154 15.24 -11.01 2.46
C GLN A 154 14.51 -10.64 1.17
N ASP A 155 14.91 -11.29 0.07
CA ASP A 155 14.06 -11.38 -1.10
C ASP A 155 12.76 -12.06 -0.68
N LEU A 156 11.63 -11.43 -0.98
CA LEU A 156 10.32 -11.95 -0.60
C LEU A 156 9.72 -12.67 -1.79
N GLU A 157 9.58 -13.99 -1.68
CA GLU A 157 8.84 -14.77 -2.66
C GLU A 157 7.36 -14.45 -2.60
N LEU A 158 6.79 -14.22 -3.78
CA LEU A 158 5.39 -13.94 -3.99
C LEU A 158 4.72 -15.08 -4.76
N PRO A 159 3.39 -15.18 -4.70
CA PRO A 159 2.65 -16.17 -5.48
C PRO A 159 2.88 -15.95 -6.97
N LYS A 160 3.14 -17.02 -7.72
CA LYS A 160 3.40 -16.96 -9.18
C LYS A 160 2.33 -16.18 -9.93
N VAL A 161 2.76 -15.49 -11.00
CA VAL A 161 1.90 -14.69 -11.86
C VAL A 161 1.69 -15.45 -13.17
N THR A 162 0.43 -15.61 -13.58
CA THR A 162 0.09 -16.27 -14.84
C THR A 162 0.36 -15.35 -16.04
N ALA A 163 0.57 -15.93 -17.23
CA ALA A 163 0.70 -15.15 -18.48
C ALA A 163 -0.49 -14.21 -18.73
N ASP A 164 -1.71 -14.65 -18.36
CA ASP A 164 -2.91 -13.82 -18.43
C ASP A 164 -2.86 -12.63 -17.46
N GLU A 165 -2.30 -12.78 -16.27
CA GLU A 165 -2.06 -11.68 -15.33
C GLU A 165 -0.96 -10.74 -15.84
N ILE A 166 0.11 -11.27 -16.43
CA ILE A 166 1.19 -10.47 -17.04
C ILE A 166 0.64 -9.60 -18.18
N SER A 167 -0.19 -10.15 -19.06
CA SER A 167 -0.80 -9.42 -20.19
C SER A 167 -1.70 -8.24 -19.76
N LYS A 168 -2.13 -8.23 -18.50
CA LYS A 168 -3.01 -7.20 -17.91
C LYS A 168 -2.24 -6.17 -17.09
N ILE A 169 -0.91 -6.25 -17.03
CA ILE A 169 -0.09 -5.30 -16.30
C ILE A 169 -0.26 -3.90 -16.90
N VAL A 170 -0.59 -2.95 -16.02
CA VAL A 170 -0.65 -1.51 -16.33
C VAL A 170 0.34 -0.80 -15.42
N TYR A 171 1.01 0.21 -15.98
CA TYR A 171 1.95 1.05 -15.24
C TYR A 171 1.25 2.28 -14.68
N GLU A 172 1.35 2.43 -13.37
CA GLU A 172 0.83 3.56 -12.63
C GLU A 172 1.89 4.66 -12.53
N LYS A 173 1.44 5.91 -12.36
CA LYS A 173 2.37 6.98 -12.01
C LYS A 173 2.75 6.80 -10.55
N GLU A 174 4.04 6.99 -10.26
CA GLU A 174 4.56 7.01 -8.90
C GLU A 174 3.67 7.88 -8.01
N GLN A 175 3.11 7.26 -6.98
CA GLN A 175 2.43 8.04 -5.97
C GLN A 175 3.51 8.82 -5.23
N PRO A 176 3.35 10.13 -5.07
CA PRO A 176 4.32 10.89 -4.30
C PRO A 176 4.41 10.26 -2.91
N GLU A 177 5.64 10.04 -2.41
CA GLU A 177 5.94 9.41 -1.11
C GLU A 177 5.18 10.03 0.08
N ASP A 178 4.56 11.19 -0.14
CA ASP A 178 3.85 11.95 0.86
C ASP A 178 2.40 12.25 0.45
N LEU A 179 1.73 11.32 -0.23
CA LEU A 179 0.32 11.47 -0.64
C LEU A 179 -0.59 11.87 0.53
N GLU A 180 -0.32 11.36 1.74
CA GLU A 180 -1.05 11.75 2.95
C GLU A 180 -0.82 13.22 3.31
N THR A 181 0.43 13.69 3.29
CA THR A 181 0.74 15.11 3.50
C THR A 181 0.22 15.97 2.37
N GLN A 182 0.22 15.49 1.13
CA GLN A 182 -0.32 16.21 -0.01
C GLN A 182 -1.84 16.35 0.13
N LYS A 183 -2.56 15.28 0.47
CA LYS A 183 -3.99 15.31 0.83
C LYS A 183 -4.26 16.29 1.98
N LYS A 184 -3.38 16.31 3.00
CA LYS A 184 -3.48 17.21 4.15
C LYS A 184 -3.23 18.67 3.78
N ILE A 185 -2.24 18.95 2.93
CA ILE A 185 -1.94 20.26 2.37
C ILE A 185 -3.12 20.74 1.53
N ASP A 186 -3.67 19.89 0.67
CA ASP A 186 -4.79 20.23 -0.19
C ASP A 186 -6.07 20.47 0.60
N TYR A 187 -6.31 19.69 1.66
CA TYR A 187 -7.41 19.96 2.58
C TYR A 187 -7.24 21.31 3.30
N ALA A 188 -6.03 21.66 3.75
CA ALA A 188 -5.76 22.97 4.35
C ALA A 188 -6.02 24.13 3.37
N LYS A 189 -5.67 23.97 2.08
CA LYS A 189 -6.01 24.96 1.04
C LYS A 189 -7.52 25.12 0.86
N GLN A 190 -8.28 24.02 0.86
CA GLN A 190 -9.75 24.07 0.79
C GLN A 190 -10.35 24.81 1.99
N ILE A 191 -9.76 24.66 3.20
CA ILE A 191 -10.20 25.42 4.38
C ILE A 191 -10.02 26.92 4.15
N LEU A 192 -8.85 27.34 3.65
CA LEU A 192 -8.54 28.74 3.38
C LEU A 192 -9.44 29.35 2.31
N GLN A 193 -9.86 28.57 1.32
CA GLN A 193 -10.79 29.01 0.26
C GLN A 193 -12.23 29.13 0.75
N LYS A 194 -12.68 28.28 1.68
CA LYS A 194 -14.08 28.21 2.14
C LYS A 194 -14.40 29.12 3.33
N ASP A 195 -13.51 29.19 4.32
CA ASP A 195 -13.85 29.75 5.63
C ASP A 195 -13.39 31.20 5.82
N TYR A 196 -12.55 31.71 4.93
CA TYR A 196 -11.96 33.02 5.08
C TYR A 196 -12.20 33.87 3.83
N VAL A 197 -12.64 35.11 4.04
CA VAL A 197 -12.65 36.15 3.00
C VAL A 197 -11.26 36.20 2.33
N GLN A 198 -11.21 36.43 1.02
CA GLN A 198 -9.98 36.54 0.23
C GLN A 198 -9.10 37.72 0.70
N ASP A 199 -8.48 37.58 1.86
CA ASP A 199 -7.50 38.52 2.41
C ASP A 199 -6.10 38.17 1.86
N GLN A 200 -5.25 39.18 1.69
CA GLN A 200 -3.88 39.05 1.18
C GLN A 200 -3.07 38.00 1.96
N THR A 201 -3.33 37.87 3.26
CA THR A 201 -2.69 36.85 4.11
C THR A 201 -2.99 35.42 3.65
N ASN A 202 -4.22 35.10 3.26
CA ASN A 202 -4.58 33.75 2.82
C ASN A 202 -3.97 33.41 1.45
N GLN A 203 -3.83 34.40 0.58
CA GLN A 203 -3.14 34.24 -0.70
C GLN A 203 -1.65 33.94 -0.48
N GLN A 204 -1.01 34.59 0.48
CA GLN A 204 0.39 34.30 0.85
C GLN A 204 0.55 32.91 1.46
N VAL A 205 -0.37 32.48 2.33
CA VAL A 205 -0.34 31.13 2.91
C VAL A 205 -0.58 30.06 1.85
N THR A 206 -1.50 30.29 0.90
CA THR A 206 -1.72 29.37 -0.22
C THR A 206 -0.47 29.25 -1.11
N LYS A 207 0.16 30.38 -1.44
CA LYS A 207 1.45 30.40 -2.16
C LYS A 207 2.56 29.66 -1.41
N PHE A 208 2.61 29.75 -0.08
CA PHE A 208 3.56 28.98 0.72
C PHE A 208 3.30 27.47 0.62
N LEU A 209 2.04 27.04 0.68
CA LEU A 209 1.64 25.64 0.54
C LEU A 209 1.85 25.08 -0.88
N ASP A 210 1.77 25.92 -1.92
CA ASP A 210 2.01 25.56 -3.32
C ASP A 210 3.49 25.59 -3.74
N SER A 211 4.36 26.22 -2.95
CA SER A 211 5.74 26.44 -3.34
C SER A 211 6.56 25.16 -3.26
N SER A 212 7.04 24.68 -4.41
CA SER A 212 8.02 23.60 -4.50
C SER A 212 9.39 23.95 -3.90
N LYS A 213 9.64 25.24 -3.62
CA LYS A 213 10.86 25.72 -2.94
C LYS A 213 10.79 25.56 -1.42
N VAL A 214 9.62 25.26 -0.86
CA VAL A 214 9.44 25.05 0.58
C VAL A 214 9.48 23.55 0.87
N PRO A 215 10.32 23.08 1.82
CA PRO A 215 10.35 21.70 2.25
C PRO A 215 8.95 21.17 2.63
N LEU A 216 8.70 19.91 2.31
CA LEU A 216 7.37 19.30 2.40
C LEU A 216 6.89 19.18 3.84
N ASP A 217 7.78 18.87 4.78
CA ASP A 217 7.56 18.89 6.24
C ASP A 217 7.06 20.25 6.73
N LYS A 218 7.62 21.36 6.22
CA LYS A 218 7.21 22.73 6.58
C LYS A 218 5.83 23.07 6.04
N ARG A 219 5.51 22.61 4.82
CA ARG A 219 4.17 22.75 4.25
C ARG A 219 3.15 21.92 5.05
N ALA A 220 3.51 20.69 5.44
CA ALA A 220 2.70 19.80 6.27
C ALA A 220 2.41 20.37 7.67
N GLU A 221 3.43 20.97 8.30
CA GLU A 221 3.33 21.58 9.62
C GLU A 221 2.33 22.75 9.58
N LEU A 222 2.43 23.62 8.57
CA LEU A 222 1.51 24.75 8.40
C LEU A 222 0.09 24.26 8.09
N ALA A 223 -0.07 23.27 7.22
CA ALA A 223 -1.36 22.64 6.94
C ALA A 223 -2.02 22.09 8.23
N SER A 224 -1.24 21.44 9.10
CA SER A 224 -1.71 20.95 10.40
C SER A 224 -2.25 22.07 11.30
N ARG A 225 -1.53 23.20 11.36
CA ARG A 225 -1.93 24.35 12.17
C ARG A 225 -3.24 24.97 11.67
N ILE A 226 -3.42 25.05 10.34
CA ILE A 226 -4.66 25.55 9.72
C ILE A 226 -5.86 24.65 10.07
N ILE A 227 -5.69 23.33 9.91
CA ILE A 227 -6.75 22.35 10.21
C ILE A 227 -7.12 22.40 11.70
N LYS A 228 -6.13 22.41 12.59
CA LYS A 228 -6.34 22.51 14.05
C LYS A 228 -7.04 23.82 14.43
N GLY A 229 -6.68 24.93 13.78
CA GLY A 229 -7.33 26.23 13.97
C GLY A 229 -8.82 26.20 13.61
N ARG A 230 -9.18 25.55 12.49
CA ARG A 230 -10.59 25.38 12.08
C ARG A 230 -11.37 24.52 13.08
N GLN A 231 -10.81 23.39 13.50
CA GLN A 231 -11.44 22.49 14.48
C GLN A 231 -11.71 23.22 15.81
N ASN A 232 -10.74 24.00 16.28
CA ASN A 232 -10.90 24.80 17.51
C ASN A 232 -12.02 25.84 17.40
N ARG A 233 -12.13 26.54 16.26
CA ARG A 233 -13.23 27.50 16.03
C ARG A 233 -14.59 26.82 15.98
N GLN A 234 -14.72 25.71 15.27
CA GLN A 234 -15.97 24.94 15.21
C GLN A 234 -16.41 24.45 16.59
N ASN A 235 -15.45 24.01 17.42
CA ASN A 235 -15.74 23.59 18.80
C ASN A 235 -16.17 24.78 19.69
N GLN A 236 -15.57 25.96 19.52
CA GLN A 236 -16.02 27.16 20.23
C GLN A 236 -17.43 27.60 19.81
N THR A 237 -17.76 27.57 18.51
CA THR A 237 -19.10 27.90 18.02
C THR A 237 -20.15 26.92 18.54
N LYS A 238 -19.86 25.61 18.55
CA LYS A 238 -20.74 24.59 19.13
C LYS A 238 -20.98 24.81 20.63
N ASN A 239 -19.93 25.14 21.38
CA ASN A 239 -20.05 25.40 22.82
C ASN A 239 -20.83 26.69 23.12
N GLN A 240 -20.68 27.74 22.31
CA GLN A 240 -21.48 28.96 22.44
C GLN A 240 -22.97 28.73 22.12
N ILE A 241 -23.26 27.95 21.07
CA ILE A 241 -24.64 27.57 20.73
C ILE A 241 -25.25 26.73 21.86
N ALA A 242 -24.52 25.73 22.38
CA ALA A 242 -24.96 24.92 23.51
C ALA A 242 -25.23 25.75 24.77
N TYR A 243 -24.37 26.75 25.05
CA TYR A 243 -24.55 27.68 26.16
C TYR A 243 -25.73 28.64 25.97
N GLN A 244 -26.01 29.09 24.74
CA GLN A 244 -27.20 29.90 24.45
C GLN A 244 -28.47 29.07 24.58
N ILE A 245 -28.47 27.81 24.12
CA ILE A 245 -29.61 26.88 24.27
C ILE A 245 -29.87 26.58 25.75
N SER A 246 -28.84 26.43 26.58
CA SER A 246 -29.02 26.19 28.03
C SER A 246 -29.59 27.39 28.78
N LYS A 247 -29.36 28.62 28.29
CA LYS A 247 -29.99 29.85 28.83
C LYS A 247 -31.46 30.04 28.43
N VAL A 248 -31.93 29.36 27.39
CA VAL A 248 -33.31 29.51 26.87
C VAL A 248 -34.27 28.47 27.44
N LYS A 249 -33.81 27.48 28.23
CA LYS A 249 -34.73 26.60 29.00
C LYS A 249 -35.32 27.38 30.18
N PRO A 250 -36.65 27.65 30.22
CA PRO A 250 -37.27 28.23 31.40
C PRO A 250 -37.36 27.17 32.49
N LEU A 251 -37.17 27.62 33.73
CA LEU A 251 -37.57 26.94 34.95
C LEU A 251 -38.97 26.33 34.76
N LYS A 252 -39.07 25.00 34.69
CA LYS A 252 -40.33 24.31 35.04
C LYS A 252 -40.60 24.61 36.50
N LYS A 253 -41.34 25.68 36.77
CA LYS A 253 -42.05 25.87 38.03
C LYS A 253 -42.98 24.67 38.18
N GLY A 254 -42.65 23.78 39.11
CA GLY A 254 -43.64 22.91 39.71
C GLY A 254 -44.75 23.80 40.28
N ARG A 255 -45.95 23.64 39.74
CA ARG A 255 -47.18 24.11 40.38
C ARG A 255 -47.90 22.88 40.89
N GLU A 256 -48.06 22.89 42.19
CA GLU A 256 -48.90 22.03 43.02
C GLU A 256 -50.23 21.69 42.35
N ARG A 257 -50.64 20.43 42.50
CA ARG A 257 -51.97 20.05 42.98
C ARG A 257 -51.82 18.86 43.90
#